data_AF-A0A8S1ERW8-F1
#
_entry.id   AF-A0A8S1ERW8-F1
#
_cell.length_a   1.000
_cell.length_b   1.000
_cell.length_c   1.000
_cell.angle_alpha   90.00
_cell.angle_beta   90.00
_cell.angle_gamma   90.00
#
_symmetry.space_group_name_H-M   'P 1'
#
loop_
_entity.id
_entity.type
_entity.pdbx_description
1 polymer ?
#
loop_
_entity_poly.entity_id
_entity_poly.type
_entity_poly.pdbx_seq_one_letter_code
_entity_poly.pdbx_strand_id
1 'polypeptide(L)'
;MFGISGSRVQDASARVLLELTSPLRECRNNVEMMNKILSVADEVVRRVAAVNRNPIPTTTQLINRCVAQCKTLGVKPEDDWGLDLNPDDVGFLLKHLISRGHFASDKNLIFHYL
;
A
#
# COMPACT_ATOMS: atom_id res chain seq x y z
N MET A 1 -21.11 11.07 4.34
CA MET A 1 -20.66 9.69 4.56
C MET A 1 -20.19 9.17 3.21
N PHE A 2 -18.89 9.29 2.90
CA PHE A 2 -18.35 8.78 1.63
C PHE A 2 -18.10 7.29 1.81
N GLY A 3 -19.08 6.47 1.41
CA GLY A 3 -18.90 5.02 1.36
C GLY A 3 -17.85 4.69 0.32
N ILE A 4 -16.69 4.20 0.76
CA ILE A 4 -15.65 3.73 -0.15
C ILE A 4 -16.10 2.35 -0.64
N SER A 5 -16.94 2.32 -1.69
CA SER A 5 -17.14 1.12 -2.49
C SER A 5 -15.87 0.87 -3.31
N GLY A 6 -14.80 0.43 -2.62
CA GLY A 6 -13.58 -0.07 -3.25
C GLY A 6 -13.91 -1.33 -4.02
N SER A 7 -13.44 -1.43 -5.25
CA SER A 7 -13.51 -2.67 -5.99
C SER A 7 -12.68 -3.74 -5.30
N ARG A 8 -13.14 -4.99 -5.38
CA ARG A 8 -12.40 -6.17 -4.91
C ARG A 8 -10.92 -6.17 -5.31
N VAL A 9 -10.57 -5.57 -6.44
CA VAL A 9 -9.19 -5.50 -6.94
C VAL A 9 -8.31 -4.58 -6.08
N GLN A 10 -8.80 -3.43 -5.63
CA GLN A 10 -8.01 -2.50 -4.80
C GLN A 10 -7.82 -3.07 -3.40
N ASP A 11 -8.87 -3.65 -2.81
CA ASP A 11 -8.78 -4.25 -1.47
C ASP A 11 -7.84 -5.47 -1.48
N ALA A 12 -7.97 -6.34 -2.49
CA ALA A 12 -7.06 -7.48 -2.65
C ALA A 12 -5.61 -7.02 -2.88
N SER A 13 -5.39 -5.99 -3.70
CA SER A 13 -4.04 -5.48 -3.98
C SER A 13 -3.44 -4.77 -2.76
N ALA A 14 -4.24 -4.00 -2.02
CA ALA A 14 -3.82 -3.38 -0.77
C ALA A 14 -3.40 -4.44 0.25
N ARG A 15 -4.22 -5.51 0.37
CA ARG A 15 -3.92 -6.63 1.25
C ARG A 15 -2.61 -7.31 0.88
N VAL A 16 -2.39 -7.62 -0.41
CA VAL A 16 -1.12 -8.20 -0.87
C VAL A 16 0.06 -7.28 -0.54
N LEU A 17 -0.04 -5.98 -0.80
CA LEU A 17 1.05 -5.03 -0.46
C LEU A 17 1.36 -5.02 1.04
N LEU A 18 0.34 -5.02 1.88
CA LEU A 18 0.51 -5.04 3.33
C LEU A 18 1.08 -6.36 3.83
N GLU A 19 0.67 -7.49 3.26
CA GLU A 19 1.21 -8.82 3.57
C GLU A 19 2.70 -8.93 3.20
N LEU A 20 3.19 -8.17 2.19
CA LEU A 20 4.61 -8.11 1.83
C LEU A 20 5.48 -7.41 2.90
N THR A 21 4.90 -6.66 3.83
CA THR A 21 5.68 -5.95 4.86
C THR A 21 6.33 -6.91 5.87
N SER A 22 5.67 -8.02 6.20
CA SER A 22 6.23 -9.06 7.08
C SER A 22 7.48 -9.74 6.50
N PRO A 23 7.44 -10.35 5.29
CA PRO A 23 8.65 -10.94 4.70
C PRO A 23 9.71 -9.87 4.40
N LEU A 24 9.34 -8.62 4.12
CA LEU A 24 10.29 -7.52 3.96
C LEU A 24 11.07 -7.24 5.25
N ARG A 25 10.39 -7.28 6.40
CA ARG A 25 11.02 -7.18 7.74
C ARG A 25 11.97 -8.35 8.00
N GLU A 26 11.52 -9.58 7.73
CA GLU A 26 12.31 -10.80 7.95
C GLU A 26 13.56 -10.83 7.06
N CYS A 27 13.48 -10.27 5.86
CA CYS A 27 14.57 -10.27 4.90
C CYS A 27 15.52 -9.07 5.02
N ARG A 28 15.42 -8.22 6.06
CA ARG A 28 16.24 -6.99 6.20
C ARG A 28 17.75 -7.19 6.05
N ASN A 29 18.26 -8.39 6.35
CA ASN A 29 19.68 -8.73 6.24
C ASN A 29 20.05 -9.43 4.91
N ASN A 30 19.07 -9.64 4.02
CA ASN A 30 19.25 -10.27 2.71
C ASN A 30 18.73 -9.33 1.61
N VAL A 31 19.64 -8.51 1.09
CA VAL A 31 19.36 -7.48 0.07
C VAL A 31 18.74 -8.08 -1.19
N GLU A 32 19.17 -9.28 -1.62
CA GLU A 32 18.61 -9.93 -2.80
C GLU A 32 17.14 -10.28 -2.60
N MET A 33 16.80 -10.86 -1.45
CA MET A 33 15.44 -11.24 -1.10
C MET A 33 14.55 -10.00 -0.89
N MET A 34 15.08 -8.95 -0.26
CA MET A 34 14.38 -7.66 -0.18
C MET A 34 14.04 -7.11 -1.57
N ASN A 35 15.01 -7.09 -2.50
CA ASN A 35 14.78 -6.59 -3.84
C ASN A 35 13.73 -7.41 -4.60
N LYS A 36 13.69 -8.74 -4.39
CA LYS A 36 12.64 -9.61 -4.96
C LYS A 36 11.25 -9.22 -4.42
N ILE A 37 11.12 -9.03 -3.10
CA ILE A 37 9.86 -8.61 -2.47
C ILE A 37 9.42 -7.23 -2.98
N LEU A 38 10.33 -6.27 -3.04
CA LEU A 38 10.06 -4.93 -3.55
C LEU A 38 9.67 -4.94 -5.04
N SER A 39 10.26 -5.82 -5.84
CA SER A 39 9.86 -6.00 -7.24
C SER A 39 8.44 -6.56 -7.38
N VAL A 40 7.98 -7.42 -6.46
CA VAL A 40 6.59 -7.88 -6.44
C VAL A 40 5.66 -6.73 -6.08
N ALA A 41 6.03 -5.89 -5.12
CA ALA A 41 5.24 -4.70 -4.78
C ALA A 41 5.11 -3.73 -5.97
N ASP A 42 6.21 -3.46 -6.69
CA ASP A 42 6.20 -2.66 -7.93
C ASP A 42 5.24 -3.25 -8.98
N GLU A 43 5.24 -4.58 -9.16
CA GLU A 43 4.33 -5.26 -10.10
C GLU A 43 2.86 -5.13 -9.71
N VAL A 44 2.54 -5.29 -8.42
CA VAL A 44 1.17 -5.12 -7.91
C VAL A 44 0.68 -3.70 -8.19
N VAL A 45 1.48 -2.67 -7.88
CA VAL A 45 1.09 -1.27 -8.11
C VAL A 45 0.92 -0.98 -9.60
N ARG A 46 1.80 -1.51 -10.47
CA ARG A 46 1.66 -1.35 -11.93
C ARG A 46 0.35 -1.94 -12.45
N ARG A 47 -0.04 -3.13 -11.98
CA ARG A 47 -1.31 -3.76 -12.37
C ARG A 47 -2.51 -2.95 -11.91
N VAL A 48 -2.47 -2.42 -10.69
CA VAL A 48 -3.55 -1.57 -10.17
C VAL A 48 -3.65 -0.26 -10.94
N ALA A 49 -2.51 0.37 -11.26
CA ALA A 49 -2.47 1.60 -12.05
C ALA A 49 -3.00 1.42 -13.47
N ALA A 50 -2.83 0.24 -14.07
CA ALA A 50 -3.38 -0.10 -15.38
C ALA A 50 -4.93 -0.19 -15.37
N VAL A 51 -5.54 -0.43 -14.21
CA VAL A 51 -7.00 -0.40 -14.05
C VAL A 51 -7.43 1.06 -13.93
N ASN A 52 -7.68 1.70 -15.06
CA ASN A 52 -8.09 3.09 -15.09
C ASN A 52 -9.55 3.22 -14.62
N ARG A 53 -9.79 3.92 -13.51
CA ARG A 53 -11.14 4.24 -13.01
C ARG A 53 -11.26 5.75 -12.85
N ASN A 54 -12.32 6.31 -13.43
CA ASN A 54 -12.76 7.67 -13.18
C ASN A 54 -13.92 7.64 -12.18
N PRO A 55 -14.03 8.59 -11.24
CA PRO A 55 -13.28 9.85 -11.15
C PRO A 55 -12.05 9.83 -10.21
N ILE A 56 -11.85 8.78 -9.41
CA ILE A 56 -10.72 8.69 -8.46
C ILE A 56 -9.71 7.66 -8.97
N PRO A 57 -8.42 8.02 -9.11
CA PRO A 57 -7.38 7.08 -9.50
C PRO A 57 -7.37 5.84 -8.60
N THR A 58 -7.28 4.68 -9.22
CA THR A 58 -7.24 3.38 -8.53
C THR A 58 -6.06 3.28 -7.55
N THR A 59 -4.97 4.01 -7.82
CA THR A 59 -3.80 4.14 -6.94
C THR A 59 -4.08 4.96 -5.68
N THR A 60 -4.89 6.03 -5.76
CA THR A 60 -5.31 6.81 -4.59
C THR A 60 -6.18 5.96 -3.67
N GLN A 61 -7.10 5.17 -4.24
CA GLN A 61 -7.92 4.24 -3.46
C GLN A 61 -7.06 3.16 -2.79
N LEU A 62 -6.05 2.64 -3.48
CA LEU A 62 -5.08 1.68 -2.94
C LEU A 62 -4.38 2.22 -1.69
N ILE A 63 -3.86 3.45 -1.75
CA ILE A 63 -3.20 4.10 -0.59
C ILE A 63 -4.17 4.27 0.57
N ASN A 64 -5.37 4.79 0.31
CA ASN A 64 -6.39 4.98 1.34
C ASN A 64 -6.71 3.67 2.07
N ARG A 65 -6.77 2.55 1.34
CA ARG A 65 -6.97 1.23 1.93
C ARG A 65 -5.77 0.77 2.75
N CYS A 66 -4.54 0.95 2.27
CA CYS A 66 -3.33 0.63 3.04
C CYS A 66 -3.25 1.43 4.34
N VAL A 67 -3.52 2.73 4.27
CA VAL A 67 -3.54 3.65 5.41
C VAL A 67 -4.63 3.30 6.41
N ALA A 68 -5.84 2.98 5.95
CA ALA A 68 -6.95 2.60 6.83
C ALA A 68 -6.66 1.34 7.66
N GLN A 69 -5.84 0.42 7.15
CA GLN A 69 -5.43 -0.77 7.92
C GLN A 69 -4.31 -0.47 8.92
N CYS A 70 -3.58 0.63 8.75
CA CYS A 70 -2.56 1.06 9.69
C CYS A 70 -3.23 1.78 10.88
N LYS A 71 -3.44 1.05 11.97
CA LYS A 71 -4.17 1.48 13.17
C LYS A 71 -3.61 2.78 13.82
N THR A 72 -2.36 3.12 13.55
CA THR A 72 -1.71 4.34 14.04
C THR A 72 -2.18 5.63 13.36
N LEU A 73 -2.89 5.56 12.24
CA LEU A 73 -3.24 6.73 11.43
C LEU A 73 -4.62 7.31 11.72
N GLY A 74 -5.27 6.85 12.80
CA GLY A 74 -6.54 7.41 13.29
C GLY A 74 -7.76 7.14 12.41
N VAL A 75 -7.59 6.45 11.27
CA VAL A 75 -8.66 6.00 10.39
C VAL A 75 -9.04 4.57 10.77
N LYS A 76 -10.27 4.36 11.25
CA LYS A 76 -10.80 3.00 11.45
C LYS A 76 -11.14 2.41 10.08
N PRO A 77 -10.62 1.22 9.74
CA PRO A 77 -11.06 0.54 8.54
C PRO A 77 -12.51 0.08 8.71
N GLU A 78 -13.27 0.06 7.62
CA GLU A 78 -14.62 -0.53 7.61
C GLU A 78 -14.55 -2.04 7.87
N ASP A 79 -13.50 -2.70 7.39
CA ASP A 79 -13.17 -4.12 7.64
C ASP A 79 -11.74 -4.24 8.18
N ASP A 80 -11.54 -4.74 9.40
CA ASP A 80 -10.21 -5.08 9.93
C ASP A 80 -9.74 -6.41 9.30
N TRP A 81 -8.60 -6.38 8.62
CA TRP A 81 -8.05 -7.58 7.98
C TRP A 81 -7.21 -8.46 8.91
N GLY A 82 -7.02 -8.06 10.17
CA GLY A 82 -6.30 -8.84 11.18
C GLY A 82 -4.79 -8.95 10.92
N LEU A 83 -4.23 -8.05 10.11
CA LEU A 83 -2.79 -8.02 9.80
C LEU A 83 -2.00 -7.36 10.94
N ASP A 84 -0.86 -7.95 11.31
CA ASP A 84 0.09 -7.38 12.27
C ASP A 84 1.04 -6.39 11.59
N LEU A 85 0.53 -5.19 11.34
CA LEU A 85 1.24 -4.16 10.59
C LEU A 85 2.09 -3.29 11.51
N ASN A 86 3.39 -3.22 11.22
CA ASN A 86 4.27 -2.22 11.81
C ASN A 86 4.30 -0.98 10.88
N PRO A 87 3.99 0.22 11.40
CA PRO A 87 3.99 1.46 10.62
C PRO A 87 5.31 1.75 9.90
N ASP A 88 6.45 1.39 10.49
CA ASP A 88 7.77 1.63 9.89
C ASP A 88 8.00 0.77 8.64
N ASP A 89 7.53 -0.47 8.64
CA ASP A 89 7.67 -1.35 7.46
C ASP A 89 6.73 -0.93 6.33
N VAL A 90 5.50 -0.55 6.69
CA VAL A 90 4.55 0.02 5.73
C VAL A 90 5.13 1.31 5.14
N GLY A 91 5.69 2.17 6.00
CA GLY A 91 6.33 3.41 5.57
C GLY A 91 7.54 3.20 4.68
N PHE A 92 8.39 2.22 4.99
CA PHE A 92 9.52 1.84 4.15
C PHE A 92 9.04 1.36 2.77
N LEU A 93 8.03 0.49 2.71
CA LEU A 93 7.45 -0.01 1.46
C LEU A 93 6.87 1.14 0.62
N LEU A 94 6.08 2.03 1.23
CA LEU A 94 5.47 3.16 0.52
C LEU A 94 6.51 4.17 0.03
N LYS A 95 7.54 4.48 0.84
CA LYS A 95 8.68 5.32 0.43
C LYS A 95 9.44 4.70 -0.75
N HIS A 96 9.62 3.38 -0.76
CA HIS A 96 10.22 2.69 -1.91
C HIS A 96 9.38 2.91 -3.17
N LEU A 97 8.07 2.63 -3.12
CA LEU A 97 7.18 2.78 -4.27
C LEU A 97 7.16 4.23 -4.81
N ILE A 98 7.15 5.22 -3.91
CA ILE A 98 7.30 6.64 -4.26
C ILE A 98 8.61 6.92 -5.01
N SER A 99 9.73 6.34 -4.54
CA SER A 99 11.05 6.53 -5.16
C SER A 99 11.12 5.93 -6.57
N ARG A 100 10.30 4.91 -6.86
CA ARG A 100 10.14 4.27 -8.17
C ARG A 100 9.22 5.04 -9.12
N GLY A 101 8.66 6.17 -8.67
CA GLY A 101 7.76 7.02 -9.46
C GLY A 101 6.28 6.62 -9.35
N HIS A 102 5.94 5.63 -8.55
CA HIS A 102 4.55 5.34 -8.23
C HIS A 102 3.96 6.43 -7.32
N PHE A 103 2.64 6.58 -7.35
CA PHE A 103 1.90 7.49 -6.46
C PHE A 103 2.32 8.97 -6.55
N ALA A 104 2.85 9.42 -7.69
CA ALA A 104 3.33 10.79 -7.86
C ALA A 104 2.28 11.85 -7.46
N SER A 105 1.01 11.62 -7.83
CA SER A 105 -0.13 12.49 -7.50
C SER A 105 -0.56 12.38 -6.03
N ASP A 106 -0.20 11.30 -5.34
CA ASP A 106 -0.62 10.98 -3.97
C ASP A 106 0.54 11.12 -2.96
N LYS A 107 1.72 11.61 -3.37
CA LYS A 107 2.89 11.74 -2.48
C LYS A 107 2.57 12.51 -1.20
N ASN A 108 1.86 13.63 -1.33
CA ASN A 108 1.51 14.48 -0.18
C ASN A 108 0.56 13.75 0.78
N LEU A 109 -0.33 12.91 0.24
CA LEU A 109 -1.22 12.06 1.04
C LEU A 109 -0.39 11.03 1.81
N ILE A 110 0.54 10.36 1.15
CA ILE A 110 1.41 9.37 1.80
C ILE A 110 2.29 10.05 2.86
N PHE A 111 2.90 11.21 2.58
CA PHE A 111 3.72 11.94 3.56
C PHE A 111 2.92 12.49 4.74
N HIS A 112 1.62 12.73 4.59
CA HIS A 112 0.78 13.09 5.73
C HIS A 112 0.59 11.92 6.70
N TYR A 113 0.75 10.68 6.21
CA TYR A 113 0.52 9.45 6.94
C TYR A 113 1.81 8.73 7.37
N LEU A 114 3.00 9.24 7.02
CA LEU A 114 4.32 8.65 7.33
C LEU A 114 5.19 9.62 8.12
#